data_AF-A0A813H3M0-F1
#
_entry.id   AF-A0A813H3M0-F1
#
_cell.length_a   1.000
_cell.length_b   1.000
_cell.length_c   1.000
_cell.angle_alpha   90.00
_cell.angle_beta   90.00
_cell.angle_gamma   90.00
#
_symmetry.space_group_name_H-M   'P 1'
#
loop_
_entity.id
_entity.type
_entity.pdbx_description
1 polymer ?
#
loop_
_entity_poly.entity_id
_entity_poly.type
_entity_poly.pdbx_seq_one_letter_code
_entity_poly.pdbx_strand_id
1 'polypeptide(L)'
;AKAGVKAKAKSSSGKKAKIRQAEVDAAKDKIRLHRMKHSTIARVRDYKKKGHAYKLVFEGKKKRTSGKLFKRDLMRNKRGRVVSKKRHARGCKLYKENGLDKWMAAVQQTKEDLGLTGFVLMKKPENGGKGGEVKFYQQTLEKWFASKIQRMSQTLKGSGSQARLGLHPCASPASPPVPMSPPPMAPPA
;
A
#
# COMPACT_ATOMS: atom_id res chain seq x y z
N ALA A 1 -11.50 -97.34 -16.68
CA ALA A 1 -10.72 -96.64 -15.63
C ALA A 1 -11.42 -95.33 -15.29
N LYS A 2 -11.85 -95.14 -14.03
CA LYS A 2 -12.62 -93.95 -13.60
C LYS A 2 -11.72 -92.73 -13.43
N ALA A 3 -12.22 -91.59 -13.89
CA ALA A 3 -11.65 -90.26 -13.73
C ALA A 3 -11.52 -89.86 -12.24
N GLY A 4 -10.48 -89.07 -11.92
CA GLY A 4 -10.28 -88.48 -10.60
C GLY A 4 -9.55 -87.15 -10.70
N VAL A 5 -10.28 -86.07 -11.04
CA VAL A 5 -9.78 -84.69 -10.98
C VAL A 5 -9.63 -84.28 -9.52
N LYS A 6 -8.40 -84.19 -9.02
CA LYS A 6 -8.09 -83.64 -7.69
C LYS A 6 -8.19 -82.11 -7.74
N ALA A 7 -9.25 -81.55 -7.16
CA ALA A 7 -9.39 -80.12 -6.90
C ALA A 7 -8.33 -79.67 -5.88
N LYS A 8 -7.41 -78.79 -6.31
CA LYS A 8 -6.36 -78.21 -5.46
C LYS A 8 -6.97 -77.16 -4.54
N ALA A 9 -7.15 -77.50 -3.26
CA ALA A 9 -7.55 -76.56 -2.22
C ALA A 9 -6.55 -75.39 -2.15
N LYS A 10 -7.00 -74.17 -2.45
CA LYS A 10 -6.20 -72.96 -2.28
C LYS A 10 -5.83 -72.81 -0.80
N SER A 11 -4.53 -72.87 -0.49
CA SER A 11 -4.00 -72.84 0.87
C SER A 11 -4.42 -71.54 1.60
N SER A 12 -4.84 -71.70 2.86
CA SER A 12 -5.22 -70.61 3.77
C SER A 12 -4.09 -69.61 4.04
N SER A 13 -2.83 -69.98 3.77
CA SER A 13 -1.65 -69.14 3.94
C SER A 13 -1.61 -67.97 2.95
N GLY A 14 -2.03 -68.17 1.69
CA GLY A 14 -2.08 -67.12 0.67
C GLY A 14 -3.15 -66.06 0.97
N LYS A 15 -4.28 -66.47 1.57
CA LYS A 15 -5.31 -65.54 2.08
C LYS A 15 -4.80 -64.73 3.26
N LYS A 16 -4.11 -65.36 4.23
CA LYS A 16 -3.50 -64.67 5.38
C LYS A 16 -2.43 -63.66 4.96
N ALA A 17 -1.60 -63.99 3.97
CA ALA A 17 -0.58 -63.08 3.44
C ALA A 17 -1.20 -61.83 2.77
N LYS A 18 -2.27 -62.01 1.99
CA LYS A 18 -2.99 -60.88 1.37
C LYS A 18 -3.65 -59.94 2.38
N ILE A 19 -4.23 -60.48 3.45
CA ILE A 19 -4.83 -59.67 4.52
C ILE A 19 -3.76 -58.82 5.21
N ARG A 20 -2.61 -59.41 5.56
CA ARG A 20 -1.48 -58.68 6.15
C ARG A 20 -0.94 -57.58 5.24
N GLN A 21 -0.87 -57.83 3.93
CA GLN A 21 -0.44 -56.82 2.98
C GLN A 21 -1.45 -55.65 2.90
N ALA A 22 -2.74 -55.95 2.87
CA ALA A 22 -3.80 -54.94 2.89
C ALA A 22 -3.81 -54.10 4.18
N GLU A 23 -3.50 -54.70 5.33
CA GLU A 23 -3.34 -53.98 6.61
C GLU A 23 -2.14 -53.02 6.58
N VAL A 24 -1.01 -53.46 6.01
CA VAL A 24 0.19 -52.62 5.84
C VAL A 24 -0.08 -51.46 4.89
N ASP A 25 -0.79 -51.70 3.78
CA ASP A 25 -1.13 -50.64 2.82
C ASP A 25 -2.16 -49.66 3.41
N ALA A 26 -3.15 -50.15 4.16
CA ALA A 26 -4.09 -49.31 4.91
C ALA A 26 -3.39 -48.47 6.00
N ALA A 27 -2.36 -49.02 6.66
CA ALA A 27 -1.55 -48.28 7.62
C ALA A 27 -0.73 -47.16 6.95
N LYS A 28 -0.12 -47.45 5.79
CA LYS A 28 0.58 -46.44 4.96
C LYS A 28 -0.36 -45.35 4.49
N ASP A 29 -1.59 -45.70 4.08
CA ASP A 29 -2.60 -44.73 3.66
C ASP A 29 -3.08 -43.85 4.83
N LYS A 30 -3.25 -44.40 6.03
CA LYS A 30 -3.53 -43.58 7.23
C LYS A 30 -2.41 -42.61 7.54
N ILE A 31 -1.15 -43.03 7.45
CA ILE A 31 0.02 -42.16 7.63
C ILE A 31 0.07 -41.08 6.53
N ARG A 32 -0.23 -41.43 5.29
CA ARG A 32 -0.32 -40.50 4.15
C ARG A 32 -1.43 -39.47 4.36
N LEU A 33 -2.61 -39.88 4.79
CA LEU A 33 -3.74 -39.01 5.11
C LEU A 33 -3.44 -38.07 6.28
N HIS A 34 -2.77 -38.56 7.32
CA HIS A 34 -2.34 -37.71 8.45
C HIS A 34 -1.31 -36.66 8.01
N ARG A 35 -0.39 -37.03 7.11
CA ARG A 35 0.59 -36.13 6.47
C ARG A 35 -0.06 -35.13 5.52
N MET A 36 -1.21 -35.48 4.94
CA MET A 36 -1.99 -34.68 3.98
C MET A 36 -2.99 -33.72 4.62
N LYS A 37 -3.10 -33.62 5.96
CA LYS A 37 -3.92 -32.60 6.62
C LYS A 37 -3.47 -31.22 6.14
N HIS A 38 -4.17 -30.68 5.14
CA HIS A 38 -3.87 -29.39 4.53
C HIS A 38 -3.79 -28.37 5.64
N SER A 39 -2.61 -27.77 5.82
CA SER A 39 -2.37 -26.79 6.88
C SER A 39 -3.50 -25.76 6.91
N THR A 40 -4.24 -25.67 8.01
CA THR A 40 -5.34 -24.71 8.17
C THR A 40 -4.87 -23.25 8.02
N ILE A 41 -3.58 -23.05 8.27
CA ILE A 41 -2.89 -21.77 8.33
C ILE A 41 -2.10 -21.57 7.02
N ALA A 42 -2.35 -20.46 6.33
CA ALA A 42 -1.51 -20.02 5.23
C ALA A 42 -0.29 -19.25 5.77
N ARG A 43 0.93 -19.80 5.64
CA ARG A 43 2.16 -19.10 6.03
C ARG A 43 2.78 -18.44 4.81
N VAL A 44 3.28 -17.23 4.97
CA VAL A 44 3.86 -16.46 3.85
C VAL A 44 5.11 -17.14 3.27
N ARG A 45 5.93 -17.76 4.13
CA ARG A 45 7.16 -18.48 3.74
C ARG A 45 6.91 -19.68 2.83
N ASP A 46 5.70 -20.23 2.83
CA ASP A 46 5.35 -21.42 2.05
C ASP A 46 5.11 -21.08 0.57
N TYR A 47 5.14 -19.78 0.19
CA TYR A 47 4.80 -19.31 -1.15
C TYR A 47 5.86 -18.36 -1.70
N LYS A 48 6.24 -18.56 -2.97
CA LYS A 48 7.16 -17.67 -3.71
C LYS A 48 6.62 -16.25 -3.85
N LYS A 49 5.31 -16.10 -4.10
CA LYS A 49 4.67 -14.78 -4.30
C LYS A 49 4.23 -14.18 -2.96
N LYS A 50 4.78 -13.00 -2.63
CA LYS A 50 4.35 -12.20 -1.47
C LYS A 50 2.84 -11.88 -1.60
N GLY A 51 2.05 -12.30 -0.61
CA GLY A 51 0.60 -12.08 -0.57
C GLY A 51 -0.26 -13.24 -1.07
N HIS A 52 0.34 -14.32 -1.57
CA HIS A 52 -0.40 -15.53 -1.96
C HIS A 52 -1.17 -16.14 -0.77
N ALA A 53 -0.58 -16.09 0.43
CA ALA A 53 -1.25 -16.52 1.66
C ALA A 53 -2.57 -15.78 1.92
N TYR A 54 -2.62 -14.46 1.68
CA TYR A 54 -3.85 -13.68 1.81
C TYR A 54 -4.88 -14.07 0.74
N LYS A 55 -4.43 -14.30 -0.49
CA LYS A 55 -5.31 -14.72 -1.59
C LYS A 55 -6.00 -16.06 -1.29
N LEU A 56 -5.25 -17.05 -0.81
CA LEU A 56 -5.81 -18.37 -0.46
C LEU A 56 -6.83 -18.31 0.68
N VAL A 57 -6.60 -17.46 1.68
CA VAL A 57 -7.57 -17.25 2.77
C VAL A 57 -8.82 -16.54 2.26
N PHE A 58 -8.65 -15.56 1.36
CA PHE A 58 -9.76 -14.85 0.75
C PHE A 58 -10.61 -15.76 -0.16
N GLU A 59 -9.97 -16.66 -0.90
CA GLU A 59 -10.62 -17.71 -1.70
C GLU A 59 -11.22 -18.85 -0.84
N GLY A 60 -10.93 -18.91 0.46
CA GLY A 60 -11.44 -19.95 1.37
C GLY A 60 -10.67 -21.27 1.36
N LYS A 61 -9.59 -21.38 0.57
CA LYS A 61 -8.70 -22.57 0.53
C LYS A 61 -7.95 -22.80 1.84
N LYS A 62 -7.83 -21.75 2.66
CA LYS A 62 -7.18 -21.75 3.98
C LYS A 62 -8.06 -20.97 4.96
N LYS A 63 -8.12 -21.37 6.24
CA LYS A 63 -9.00 -20.70 7.21
C LYS A 63 -8.44 -19.35 7.68
N ARG A 64 -7.13 -19.28 7.93
CA ARG A 64 -6.46 -18.07 8.44
C ARG A 64 -5.01 -17.95 7.97
N THR A 65 -4.43 -16.76 8.05
CA THR A 65 -2.99 -16.58 7.84
C THR A 65 -2.19 -16.83 9.12
N SER A 66 -0.86 -16.92 9.00
CA SER A 66 0.05 -17.01 10.15
C SER A 66 -0.15 -15.86 11.16
N GLY A 67 -0.51 -14.67 10.68
CA GLY A 67 -0.81 -13.48 11.50
C GLY A 67 -2.25 -13.43 12.03
N LYS A 68 -2.96 -14.57 12.10
CA LYS A 68 -4.35 -14.67 12.62
C LYS A 68 -5.38 -13.81 11.87
N LEU A 69 -5.15 -13.52 10.59
CA LEU A 69 -6.14 -12.81 9.76
C LEU A 69 -7.07 -13.80 9.06
N PHE A 70 -8.37 -13.51 9.11
CA PHE A 70 -9.43 -14.28 8.45
C PHE A 70 -9.93 -13.57 7.20
N LYS A 71 -10.78 -14.25 6.40
CA LYS A 71 -11.39 -13.66 5.20
C LYS A 71 -12.10 -12.33 5.49
N ARG A 72 -12.79 -12.21 6.63
CA ARG A 72 -13.50 -10.98 7.05
C ARG A 72 -12.59 -9.76 7.21
N ASP A 73 -11.31 -9.98 7.53
CA ASP A 73 -10.32 -8.93 7.77
C ASP A 73 -9.57 -8.52 6.49
N LEU A 74 -9.84 -9.22 5.38
CA LEU A 74 -9.20 -9.03 4.09
C LEU A 74 -10.16 -8.36 3.10
N MET A 75 -9.58 -7.68 2.12
CA MET A 75 -10.29 -6.99 1.05
C MET A 75 -9.44 -6.98 -0.23
N ARG A 76 -10.08 -6.79 -1.38
CA ARG A 76 -9.40 -6.63 -2.67
C ARG A 76 -9.27 -5.13 -2.97
N ASN A 77 -8.07 -4.67 -3.31
CA ASN A 77 -7.85 -3.28 -3.70
C ASN A 77 -8.14 -3.05 -5.20
N LYS A 78 -8.13 -1.78 -5.65
CA LYS A 78 -8.33 -1.41 -7.08
C LYS A 78 -7.35 -2.11 -8.04
N ARG A 79 -6.14 -2.47 -7.58
CA ARG A 79 -5.12 -3.20 -8.36
C ARG A 79 -5.31 -4.73 -8.31
N GLY A 80 -6.43 -5.22 -7.78
CA GLY A 80 -6.75 -6.65 -7.68
C GLY A 80 -5.98 -7.42 -6.62
N ARG A 81 -5.21 -6.75 -5.74
CA ARG A 81 -4.42 -7.38 -4.68
C ARG A 81 -5.27 -7.55 -3.42
N VAL A 82 -5.16 -8.71 -2.77
CA VAL A 82 -5.77 -8.97 -1.47
C VAL A 82 -4.89 -8.40 -0.37
N VAL A 83 -5.43 -7.49 0.44
CA VAL A 83 -4.76 -6.80 1.54
C VAL A 83 -5.63 -6.81 2.79
N SER A 84 -5.03 -6.56 3.96
CA SER A 84 -5.80 -6.36 5.20
C SER A 84 -6.55 -5.03 5.18
N LYS A 85 -7.82 -5.06 5.61
CA LYS A 85 -8.67 -3.87 5.77
C LYS A 85 -8.03 -2.83 6.68
N LYS A 86 -7.51 -3.26 7.84
CA LYS A 86 -6.80 -2.39 8.80
C LYS A 86 -5.59 -1.71 8.16
N ARG A 87 -4.80 -2.46 7.38
CA ARG A 87 -3.64 -1.90 6.68
C ARG A 87 -4.05 -0.89 5.62
N HIS A 88 -5.11 -1.17 4.87
CA HIS A 88 -5.62 -0.24 3.86
C HIS A 88 -6.12 1.06 4.50
N ALA A 89 -6.95 0.98 5.54
CA ALA A 89 -7.45 2.14 6.28
C ALA A 89 -6.32 3.01 6.83
N ARG A 90 -5.28 2.39 7.42
CA ARG A 90 -4.08 3.12 7.88
C ARG A 90 -3.38 3.85 6.73
N GLY A 91 -3.22 3.20 5.58
CA GLY A 91 -2.60 3.83 4.40
C GLY A 91 -3.41 5.02 3.88
N CYS A 92 -4.73 4.91 3.82
CA CYS A 92 -5.61 6.01 3.42
C CYS A 92 -5.58 7.17 4.41
N LYS A 93 -5.50 6.88 5.72
CA LYS A 93 -5.36 7.90 6.76
C LYS A 93 -4.04 8.66 6.62
N LEU A 94 -2.91 7.94 6.55
CA LEU A 94 -1.59 8.54 6.38
C LEU A 94 -1.47 9.37 5.10
N TYR A 95 -2.10 8.94 4.00
CA TYR A 95 -2.12 9.70 2.74
C TYR A 95 -2.74 11.09 2.91
N LYS A 96 -3.80 11.20 3.72
CA LYS A 96 -4.49 12.46 4.03
C LYS A 96 -3.80 13.28 5.12
N GLU A 97 -3.13 12.62 6.07
CA GLU A 97 -2.39 13.29 7.15
C GLU A 97 -1.10 13.91 6.64
N ASN A 98 -0.36 13.21 5.78
CA ASN A 98 0.87 13.71 5.18
C ASN A 98 0.62 14.81 4.13
N GLY A 99 -0.63 15.07 3.76
CA GLY A 99 -1.00 16.09 2.76
C GLY A 99 -0.61 15.74 1.32
N LEU A 100 -0.36 14.45 1.04
CA LEU A 100 0.01 13.96 -0.29
C LEU A 100 -1.16 14.03 -1.27
N ASP A 101 -2.39 13.89 -0.76
CA ASP A 101 -3.63 14.10 -1.51
C ASP A 101 -3.67 15.49 -2.16
N LYS A 102 -3.33 16.51 -1.38
CA LYS A 102 -3.33 17.90 -1.84
C LYS A 102 -2.19 18.20 -2.80
N TRP A 103 -1.00 17.65 -2.54
CA TRP A 103 0.13 17.83 -3.45
C TRP A 103 -0.19 17.24 -4.83
N MET A 104 -0.74 16.03 -4.87
CA MET A 104 -1.17 15.40 -6.13
C MET A 104 -2.26 16.22 -6.85
N ALA A 105 -3.23 16.75 -6.11
CA ALA A 105 -4.26 17.62 -6.68
C ALA A 105 -3.69 18.93 -7.24
N ALA A 106 -2.76 19.56 -6.52
CA ALA A 106 -2.09 20.78 -6.98
C ALA A 106 -1.29 20.53 -8.25
N VAL A 107 -0.52 19.44 -8.33
CA VAL A 107 0.21 19.05 -9.55
C VAL A 107 -0.76 18.88 -10.72
N GLN A 108 -1.87 18.16 -10.50
CA GLN A 108 -2.86 17.90 -11.55
C GLN A 108 -3.48 19.21 -12.05
N GLN A 109 -3.88 20.12 -11.16
CA GLN A 109 -4.40 21.42 -11.53
C GLN A 109 -3.36 22.27 -12.29
N THR A 110 -2.09 22.28 -11.88
CA THR A 110 -1.04 23.01 -12.60
C THR A 110 -0.83 22.45 -14.01
N LYS A 111 -0.93 21.13 -14.20
CA LYS A 111 -0.87 20.52 -15.53
C LYS A 111 -2.04 20.94 -16.40
N GLU A 112 -3.24 21.00 -15.84
CA GLU A 112 -4.44 21.42 -16.55
C GLU A 112 -4.35 22.88 -16.98
N ASP A 113 -3.96 23.79 -16.08
CA ASP A 113 -3.81 25.23 -16.39
C ASP A 113 -2.77 25.51 -17.47
N LEU A 114 -1.69 24.72 -17.51
CA LEU A 114 -0.62 24.86 -18.50
C LEU A 114 -0.83 23.99 -19.75
N GLY A 115 -1.91 23.21 -19.80
CA GLY A 115 -2.19 22.29 -20.92
C GLY A 115 -1.11 21.20 -21.12
N LEU A 116 -0.39 20.82 -20.07
CA LEU A 116 0.75 19.91 -20.18
C LEU A 116 0.31 18.43 -20.14
N THR A 117 0.52 17.73 -21.25
CA THR A 117 0.27 16.29 -21.36
C THR A 117 1.53 15.46 -21.07
N GLY A 118 1.37 14.29 -20.46
CA GLY A 118 2.47 13.36 -20.20
C GLY A 118 3.27 13.66 -18.93
N PHE A 119 4.55 13.29 -18.92
CA PHE A 119 5.46 13.50 -17.81
C PHE A 119 6.12 14.88 -17.90
N VAL A 120 6.12 15.61 -16.78
CA VAL A 120 6.77 16.93 -16.68
C VAL A 120 7.85 16.84 -15.61
N LEU A 121 9.06 17.26 -15.97
CA LEU A 121 10.17 17.29 -15.04
C LEU A 121 9.99 18.44 -14.04
N MET A 122 9.90 18.09 -12.76
CA MET A 122 9.82 19.06 -11.67
C MET A 122 11.17 19.12 -10.98
N LYS A 123 11.84 20.26 -11.08
CA LYS A 123 13.09 20.50 -10.36
C LYS A 123 13.00 21.80 -9.58
N LYS A 124 13.57 21.74 -8.38
CA LYS A 124 13.82 22.94 -7.58
C LYS A 124 14.94 23.77 -8.21
N PRO A 125 14.93 25.10 -8.04
CA PRO A 125 16.00 25.96 -8.54
C PRO A 125 17.36 25.58 -7.92
N GLU A 126 17.38 25.21 -6.64
CA GLU A 126 18.58 24.78 -5.90
C GLU A 126 19.25 23.52 -6.46
N ASN A 127 18.51 22.68 -7.18
CA ASN A 127 19.00 21.42 -7.76
C ASN A 127 19.25 21.54 -9.27
N GLY A 128 19.53 22.75 -9.75
CA GLY A 128 19.84 23.03 -11.16
C GLY A 128 18.64 22.93 -12.11
N GLY A 129 17.41 23.08 -11.60
CA GLY A 129 16.22 23.22 -12.45
C GLY A 129 16.27 24.51 -13.28
N LYS A 130 15.80 24.47 -14.53
CA LYS A 130 15.86 25.63 -15.43
C LYS A 130 14.50 25.95 -16.06
N GLY A 131 14.24 27.24 -16.25
CA GLY A 131 13.12 27.75 -17.04
C GLY A 131 11.75 27.22 -16.60
N GLY A 132 11.09 26.49 -17.51
CA GLY A 132 9.73 25.95 -17.32
C GLY A 132 9.61 24.96 -16.16
N GLU A 133 10.66 24.20 -15.84
CA GLU A 133 10.65 23.20 -14.75
C GLU A 133 10.46 23.88 -13.38
N VAL A 134 11.14 25.01 -13.19
CA VAL A 134 11.10 25.79 -11.96
C VAL A 134 9.76 26.52 -11.86
N LYS A 135 9.26 27.09 -12.96
CA LYS A 135 7.94 27.74 -13.01
C LYS A 135 6.82 26.76 -12.65
N PHE A 136 6.85 25.56 -13.22
CA PHE A 136 5.89 24.50 -12.91
C PHE A 136 5.93 24.11 -11.42
N TYR A 137 7.15 23.95 -10.86
CA TYR A 137 7.34 23.65 -9.45
C TYR A 137 6.80 24.77 -8.54
N GLN A 138 7.07 26.03 -8.85
CA GLN A 138 6.60 27.21 -8.10
C GLN A 138 5.07 27.32 -8.10
N GLN A 139 4.43 27.24 -9.28
CA GLN A 139 2.96 27.28 -9.38
C GLN A 139 2.30 26.13 -8.61
N THR A 140 2.89 24.94 -8.68
CA THR A 140 2.41 23.78 -7.91
C THR A 140 2.53 24.01 -6.41
N LEU A 141 3.66 24.57 -5.95
CA LEU A 141 3.86 24.92 -4.54
C LEU A 141 2.81 25.93 -4.07
N GLU A 142 2.55 26.98 -4.83
CA GLU A 142 1.56 28.01 -4.47
C GLU A 142 0.16 27.40 -4.30
N LYS A 143 -0.29 26.58 -5.26
CA LYS A 143 -1.58 25.88 -5.16
C LYS A 143 -1.64 24.92 -3.97
N TRP A 144 -0.54 24.21 -3.69
CA TRP A 144 -0.45 23.31 -2.55
C TRP A 144 -0.52 24.07 -1.22
N PHE A 145 0.24 25.17 -1.09
CA PHE A 145 0.22 26.03 0.09
C PHE A 145 -1.16 26.67 0.30
N ALA A 146 -1.80 27.17 -0.76
CA ALA A 146 -3.17 27.70 -0.71
C ALA A 146 -4.15 26.65 -0.17
N SER A 147 -4.08 25.42 -0.69
CA SER A 147 -4.90 24.28 -0.22
C SER A 147 -4.59 23.88 1.23
N LYS A 148 -3.35 24.06 1.69
CA LYS A 148 -2.95 23.79 3.08
C LYS A 148 -3.55 24.83 4.03
N ILE A 149 -3.46 26.10 3.66
CA ILE A 149 -4.01 27.23 4.41
C ILE A 149 -5.53 27.19 4.48
N GLN A 150 -6.19 26.79 3.39
CA GLN A 150 -7.64 26.60 3.38
C GLN A 150 -8.09 25.55 4.41
N ARG A 151 -7.34 24.46 4.59
CA ARG A 151 -7.64 23.47 5.64
C ARG A 151 -7.38 24.03 7.03
N MET A 152 -6.27 24.74 7.22
CA MET A 152 -5.96 25.35 8.52
C MET A 152 -7.02 26.38 8.92
N SER A 153 -7.46 27.21 7.98
CA SER A 153 -8.57 28.15 8.22
C SER A 153 -9.89 27.45 8.50
N GLN A 154 -10.22 26.34 7.81
CA GLN A 154 -11.39 25.52 8.14
C GLN A 154 -11.31 24.92 9.55
N THR A 155 -10.14 24.43 9.97
CA THR A 155 -9.96 23.91 11.34
C THR A 155 -10.09 25.01 12.40
N LEU A 156 -9.55 26.20 12.13
CA LEU A 156 -9.67 27.36 13.02
C LEU A 156 -11.12 27.84 13.13
N LYS A 157 -11.85 27.87 12.02
CA LYS A 157 -13.28 28.18 12.01
C LYS A 157 -14.09 27.17 12.82
N GLY A 158 -13.76 25.87 12.71
CA GLY A 158 -14.38 24.81 13.49
C GLY A 158 -14.10 24.89 15.00
N SER A 159 -12.98 25.50 15.40
CA SER A 159 -12.66 25.76 16.81
C SER A 159 -13.17 27.12 17.32
N GLY A 160 -13.98 27.84 16.53
CA GLY A 160 -14.52 29.15 16.90
C GLY A 160 -13.56 30.33 16.79
N SER A 161 -12.35 30.14 16.24
CA SER A 161 -11.37 31.21 16.04
C SER A 161 -11.65 31.97 14.75
N GLN A 162 -11.55 33.31 14.81
CA GLN A 162 -11.69 34.20 13.63
C GLN A 162 -10.35 34.52 12.93
N ALA A 163 -9.25 33.92 13.37
CA ALA A 163 -7.94 34.16 12.77
C ALA A 163 -7.91 33.76 11.28
N ARG A 164 -7.45 34.68 10.42
CA ARG A 164 -7.26 34.44 8.99
C ARG A 164 -5.78 34.21 8.70
N LEU A 165 -5.48 33.09 8.04
CA LEU A 165 -4.14 32.75 7.61
C LEU A 165 -3.94 33.21 6.17
N GLY A 166 -2.92 34.02 5.91
CA GLY A 166 -2.54 34.50 4.58
C GLY A 166 -1.20 33.92 4.13
N LEU A 167 -1.03 33.77 2.80
CA LEU A 167 0.29 33.63 2.20
C LEU A 167 0.82 35.02 1.93
N HIS A 168 1.87 35.41 2.64
CA HIS A 168 2.66 36.55 2.24
C HIS A 168 3.74 36.04 1.28
N PRO A 169 3.84 36.56 0.05
CA PRO A 169 5.02 36.32 -0.74
C PRO A 169 6.20 36.79 0.10
N CYS A 170 7.15 35.88 0.37
CA CYS A 170 8.41 36.27 0.99
C CYS A 170 9.08 37.21 -0.01
N ALA A 171 8.90 38.51 0.19
CA ALA A 171 9.73 39.50 -0.48
C ALA A 171 11.17 39.10 -0.14
N SER A 172 11.97 38.84 -1.17
CA SER A 172 13.43 38.80 -1.06
C SER A 172 13.85 39.89 -0.09
N PRO A 173 14.73 39.62 0.91
CA PRO A 173 15.07 40.60 1.93
C PRO A 173 15.36 41.92 1.23
N ALA A 174 14.48 42.90 1.48
CA ALA A 174 14.65 44.22 0.92
C ALA A 174 16.06 44.67 1.30
N SER A 175 16.79 45.16 0.31
CA SER A 175 18.10 45.78 0.47
C SER A 175 18.14 46.60 1.77
N PRO A 176 19.22 46.55 2.55
CA PRO A 176 19.31 47.30 3.80
C PRO A 176 18.92 48.75 3.55
N PRO A 177 18.19 49.40 4.48
CA PRO A 177 17.76 50.78 4.30
C PRO A 177 18.97 51.63 3.95
N VAL A 178 18.96 52.20 2.75
CA VAL A 178 19.99 53.15 2.33
C VAL A 178 19.94 54.28 3.36
N PRO A 179 21.05 54.59 4.06
CA PRO A 179 21.04 55.66 5.05
C PRO A 179 20.62 56.94 4.34
N MET A 180 19.48 57.51 4.75
CA MET A 180 19.01 58.77 4.20
C MET A 180 20.07 59.83 4.49
N SER A 181 20.67 60.38 3.44
CA SER A 181 21.57 61.53 3.56
C SER A 181 20.82 62.66 4.27
N PRO A 182 21.40 63.27 5.31
CA PRO A 182 20.75 64.38 6.01
C PRO A 182 20.52 65.54 5.04
N PRO A 183 19.37 66.25 5.14
CA PRO A 183 19.10 67.40 4.29
C PRO A 183 20.18 68.47 4.50
N PRO A 184 20.59 69.19 3.44
CA PRO A 184 21.61 70.23 3.56
C PRO A 184 21.13 71.30 4.54
N MET A 185 21.94 71.53 5.56
CA MET A 185 21.73 72.54 6.59
C MET A 185 21.69 73.92 5.93
N ALA A 186 20.58 74.63 6.10
CA ALA A 186 20.44 75.99 5.57
C ALA A 186 21.50 76.91 6.21
N PRO A 187 22.15 77.80 5.44
CA PRO A 187 23.13 78.72 5.99
C PRO A 187 22.46 79.72 6.94
N PRO A 188 23.13 80.11 8.04
CA PRO A 188 22.61 81.11 8.95
C PRO A 188 22.52 82.48 8.27
N ALA A 189 21.48 83.23 8.64
CA ALA A 189 21.14 84.57 8.15
C ALA A 189 22.17 85.63 8.56
#